data_AF-A0A497BCN4-F1
#
_entry.id   AF-A0A497BCN4-F1
#
_cell.length_a   1.000
_cell.length_b   1.000
_cell.length_c   1.000
_cell.angle_alpha   90.00
_cell.angle_beta   90.00
_cell.angle_gamma   90.00
#
_symmetry.space_group_name_H-M   'P 1'
#
loop_
_entity.id
_entity.type
_entity.pdbx_description
1 polymer ?
#
loop_
_entity_poly.entity_id
_entity_poly.type
_entity_poly.pdbx_seq_one_letter_code
_entity_poly.pdbx_strand_id
1 'polypeptide(L)'
;MPWEYVKKATSSIADGASETVTDTLEENKHLYKIVVTDNAGAAVNKSVAEIKIDTELLTDPDAPCAMMAPSLQQEFKIERDVSKGQKIYVKITNHEGAATTFWVVLVYKV
;
A
#
# COMPACT_ATOMS: atom_id res chain seq x y z
N MET A 1 3.45 17.11 13.81
CA MET A 1 2.88 15.84 14.30
C MET A 1 3.87 14.76 13.92
N PRO A 2 4.36 13.94 14.85
CA PRO A 2 5.26 12.85 14.50
C PRO A 2 4.53 11.84 13.60
N TRP A 3 5.24 11.33 12.60
CA TRP A 3 4.73 10.31 11.67
C TRP A 3 5.53 9.03 11.90
N GLU A 4 4.83 7.90 11.86
CA GLU A 4 5.47 6.59 11.85
C GLU A 4 5.34 5.96 10.46
N TYR A 5 6.40 5.30 10.00
CA TYR A 5 6.47 4.67 8.68
C TYR A 5 6.80 3.20 8.83
N VAL A 6 5.93 2.33 8.34
CA VAL A 6 6.19 0.89 8.22
C VAL A 6 6.38 0.56 6.75
N LYS A 7 7.57 0.06 6.39
CA LYS A 7 7.93 -0.27 5.01
C LYS A 7 8.00 -1.79 4.83
N LYS A 8 7.32 -2.31 3.80
CA LYS A 8 7.32 -3.72 3.44
C LYS A 8 7.54 -3.88 1.94
N ALA A 9 8.22 -4.95 1.55
CA ALA A 9 8.45 -5.30 0.16
C ALA A 9 7.56 -6.47 -0.24
N THR A 10 7.15 -6.50 -1.51
CA THR A 10 6.75 -7.73 -2.19
C THR A 10 7.98 -8.55 -2.55
N SER A 11 7.79 -9.77 -3.05
CA SER A 11 8.79 -10.44 -3.87
C SER A 11 8.91 -9.78 -5.26
N SER A 12 9.61 -10.43 -6.20
CA SER A 12 9.56 -10.02 -7.60
C SER A 12 8.29 -10.58 -8.24
N ILE A 13 7.31 -9.71 -8.48
CA ILE A 13 6.02 -10.08 -9.05
C ILE A 13 6.15 -10.09 -10.57
N ALA A 14 5.87 -11.21 -11.23
CA ALA A 14 5.81 -11.27 -12.70
C ALA A 14 4.70 -10.37 -13.28
N ASP A 15 4.82 -9.96 -14.53
CA ASP A 15 3.77 -9.18 -15.21
C ASP A 15 2.45 -9.96 -15.26
N GLY A 16 1.34 -9.30 -14.92
CA GLY A 16 0.01 -9.89 -14.78
C GLY A 16 -0.22 -10.72 -13.50
N ALA A 17 0.81 -10.93 -12.68
CA ALA A 17 0.67 -11.63 -11.40
C ALA A 17 0.37 -10.66 -10.25
N SER A 18 -0.07 -11.21 -9.11
CA SER A 18 -0.36 -10.43 -7.91
C SER A 18 0.26 -11.02 -6.66
N GLU A 19 0.61 -10.17 -5.71
CA GLU A 19 1.09 -10.57 -4.38
C GLU A 19 0.42 -9.71 -3.31
N THR A 20 0.22 -10.27 -2.11
CA THR A 20 -0.35 -9.53 -0.97
C THR A 20 0.69 -9.29 0.10
N VAL A 21 0.93 -8.03 0.41
CA VAL A 21 1.69 -7.59 1.58
C VAL A 21 0.73 -7.47 2.75
N THR A 22 1.11 -8.01 3.91
CA THR A 22 0.30 -7.95 5.13
C THR A 22 1.04 -7.24 6.25
N ASP A 23 0.34 -6.37 6.96
CA ASP A 23 0.77 -5.81 8.24
C ASP A 23 -0.23 -6.18 9.34
N THR A 24 0.27 -6.57 10.52
CA THR A 24 -0.56 -6.85 11.69
C THR A 24 -0.22 -5.80 12.74
N LEU A 25 -1.22 -5.09 13.25
CA LEU A 25 -0.98 -4.01 14.19
C LEU A 25 -0.66 -4.54 15.58
N GLU A 26 0.49 -4.15 16.11
CA GLU A 26 0.93 -4.50 17.48
C GLU A 26 0.29 -3.61 18.56
N GLU A 27 -0.26 -2.47 18.15
CA GLU A 27 -0.93 -1.46 18.99
C GLU A 27 -1.97 -0.69 18.15
N ASN A 28 -2.83 0.09 18.81
CA ASN A 28 -3.80 0.93 18.11
C ASN A 28 -3.08 2.06 17.38
N LYS A 29 -3.34 2.23 16.07
CA LYS A 29 -2.75 3.29 15.23
C LYS A 29 -3.80 3.93 14.34
N HIS A 30 -3.51 5.14 13.89
CA HIS A 30 -4.32 5.83 12.90
C HIS A 30 -3.63 5.82 11.54
N LEU A 31 -4.13 5.00 10.61
CA LEU A 31 -3.61 4.88 9.24
C LEU A 31 -4.01 6.11 8.42
N TYR A 32 -3.03 6.93 8.05
CA TYR A 32 -3.23 8.14 7.28
C TYR A 32 -3.30 7.87 5.78
N LYS A 33 -2.26 7.22 5.24
CA LYS A 33 -2.16 6.86 3.82
C LYS A 33 -1.26 5.64 3.63
N ILE A 34 -1.35 5.06 2.45
CA ILE A 34 -0.44 4.03 1.96
C ILE A 34 0.24 4.58 0.71
N VAL A 35 1.56 4.39 0.63
CA VAL A 35 2.36 4.74 -0.54
C VAL A 35 2.88 3.46 -1.17
N VAL A 36 2.80 3.38 -2.50
CA VAL A 36 3.33 2.26 -3.28
C VAL A 36 4.38 2.79 -4.25
N THR A 37 5.59 2.24 -4.20
CA THR A 37 6.67 2.57 -5.13
C THR A 37 7.25 1.33 -5.79
N ASP A 38 7.88 1.51 -6.94
CA ASP A 38 8.71 0.46 -7.53
C ASP A 38 10.01 0.24 -6.72
N ASN A 39 10.85 -0.68 -7.18
CA ASN A 39 12.13 -1.00 -6.54
C ASN A 39 13.13 0.16 -6.52
N ALA A 40 12.99 1.13 -7.43
CA ALA A 40 13.81 2.35 -7.48
C ALA A 40 13.23 3.48 -6.62
N GLY A 41 12.06 3.28 -5.99
CA GLY A 41 11.35 4.31 -5.23
C GLY A 41 10.52 5.25 -6.10
N ALA A 42 10.34 4.95 -7.38
CA ALA A 42 9.53 5.74 -8.30
C ALA A 42 8.04 5.40 -8.20
N ALA A 43 7.21 6.27 -8.80
CA ALA A 43 5.78 6.05 -8.91
C ALA A 43 5.47 4.84 -9.80
N VAL A 44 4.50 4.04 -9.38
CA VAL A 44 4.00 2.88 -10.11
C VAL A 44 2.80 3.31 -10.94
N ASN A 45 2.95 3.32 -12.27
CA ASN A 45 2.01 4.01 -13.15
C ASN A 45 0.99 3.10 -13.83
N LYS A 46 1.27 1.79 -13.93
CA LYS A 46 0.39 0.84 -14.66
C LYS A 46 -0.26 -0.19 -13.75
N SER A 47 0.40 -0.52 -12.64
CA SER A 47 -0.08 -1.52 -11.69
C SER A 47 -1.24 -0.99 -10.84
N VAL A 48 -2.01 -1.93 -10.29
CA VAL A 48 -3.17 -1.65 -9.44
C VAL A 48 -3.03 -2.29 -8.07
N ALA A 49 -3.75 -1.77 -7.08
CA ALA A 49 -3.77 -2.29 -5.73
C ALA A 49 -5.19 -2.38 -5.14
N GLU A 50 -5.40 -3.45 -4.36
CA GLU A 50 -6.55 -3.64 -3.49
C GLU A 50 -6.09 -3.49 -2.03
N ILE A 51 -6.73 -2.60 -1.27
CA ILE A 51 -6.41 -2.36 0.14
C ILE A 51 -7.57 -2.79 1.02
N LYS A 52 -7.29 -3.64 2.02
CA LYS A 52 -8.26 -4.08 3.03
C LYS A 52 -7.76 -3.88 4.45
N ILE A 53 -8.68 -3.60 5.37
CA ILE A 53 -8.49 -3.79 6.81
C ILE A 53 -9.36 -4.98 7.22
N ASP A 54 -8.73 -6.06 7.68
CA ASP A 54 -9.37 -7.36 7.88
C ASP A 54 -10.16 -7.79 6.63
N THR A 55 -11.49 -7.62 6.66
CA THR A 55 -12.39 -7.92 5.54
C THR A 55 -12.98 -6.68 4.86
N GLU A 56 -12.81 -5.48 5.45
CA GLU A 56 -13.31 -4.21 4.88
C GLU A 56 -12.41 -3.80 3.71
N LEU A 57 -13.01 -3.64 2.55
CA LEU A 57 -12.36 -3.09 1.37
C LEU A 57 -12.35 -1.55 1.46
N LEU A 58 -11.15 -0.95 1.39
CA LEU A 58 -10.95 0.50 1.50
C LEU A 58 -10.83 1.22 0.16
N THR A 59 -10.48 0.50 -0.90
CA THR A 59 -10.30 1.02 -2.27
C THR A 59 -11.19 0.25 -3.24
N ASP A 60 -11.28 0.67 -4.50
CA ASP A 60 -11.69 -0.29 -5.54
C ASP A 60 -10.67 -1.44 -5.62
N PRO A 61 -11.08 -2.66 -6.02
CA PRO A 61 -10.17 -3.82 -6.14
C PRO A 61 -9.01 -3.60 -7.12
N ASP A 62 -9.18 -2.70 -8.09
CA ASP A 62 -8.19 -2.36 -9.12
C ASP A 62 -7.79 -0.87 -9.04
N ALA A 63 -7.70 -0.31 -7.82
CA ALA A 63 -7.32 1.10 -7.66
C ALA A 63 -5.90 1.35 -8.21
N PRO A 64 -5.67 2.38 -9.04
CA PRO A 64 -4.35 2.63 -9.63
C PRO A 64 -3.30 2.94 -8.56
N CYS A 65 -2.16 2.23 -8.60
CA CYS A 65 -1.03 2.54 -7.70
C CYS A 65 -0.48 3.96 -7.90
N ALA A 66 -0.74 4.58 -9.06
CA ALA A 66 -0.38 5.97 -9.33
C ALA A 66 -1.04 6.95 -8.34
N MET A 67 -2.24 6.62 -7.83
CA MET A 67 -2.91 7.41 -6.79
C MET A 67 -2.24 7.28 -5.41
N MET A 68 -1.31 6.34 -5.26
CA MET A 68 -0.54 6.05 -4.04
C MET A 68 0.93 6.46 -4.19
N ALA A 69 1.27 7.29 -5.18
CA ALA A 69 2.63 7.74 -5.41
C ALA A 69 3.14 8.67 -4.27
N PRO A 70 4.46 8.71 -4.00
CA PRO A 70 5.03 9.48 -2.89
C PRO A 70 4.88 11.01 -3.07
N SER A 71 4.69 11.48 -4.29
CA SER A 71 4.65 12.92 -4.63
C SER A 71 3.45 13.21 -5.52
N LEU A 72 2.27 13.32 -4.90
CA LEU A 72 1.05 13.72 -5.57
C LEU A 72 0.68 15.15 -5.21
N GLN A 73 0.10 15.89 -6.17
CA GLN A 73 -0.51 17.19 -5.90
C GLN A 73 -1.66 17.07 -4.89
N GLN A 74 -2.39 15.95 -4.93
CA GLN A 74 -3.41 15.59 -3.95
C GLN A 74 -3.15 14.17 -3.47
N GLU A 75 -2.85 14.03 -2.18
CA GLU A 75 -2.60 12.73 -1.57
C GLU A 75 -3.89 11.90 -1.51
N PHE A 76 -3.81 10.63 -1.88
CA PHE A 76 -4.82 9.65 -1.51
C PHE A 76 -4.73 9.39 0.00
N LYS A 77 -5.82 9.66 0.71
CA LYS A 77 -5.91 9.52 2.16
C LYS A 77 -6.88 8.41 2.52
N ILE A 78 -6.50 7.60 3.49
CA ILE A 78 -7.33 6.53 4.04
C ILE A 78 -8.02 7.01 5.33
N GLU A 79 -7.28 7.67 6.22
CA GLU A 79 -7.78 8.25 7.49
C GLU A 79 -8.66 7.26 8.27
N ARG A 80 -8.06 6.15 8.71
CA ARG A 80 -8.75 5.08 9.44
C ARG A 80 -8.05 4.75 10.75
N ASP A 81 -8.83 4.59 11.82
CA ASP A 81 -8.35 3.97 13.05
C ASP A 81 -8.24 2.45 12.85
N VAL A 82 -7.10 1.89 13.25
CA VAL A 82 -6.81 0.46 13.16
C VAL A 82 -6.42 -0.04 14.54
N SER A 83 -7.19 -0.98 15.05
CA SER A 83 -7.02 -1.53 16.39
C SER A 83 -5.92 -2.59 16.41
N LYS A 84 -5.32 -2.78 17.60
CA LYS A 84 -4.38 -3.86 17.85
C LYS A 84 -4.94 -5.22 17.40
N GLY A 85 -4.13 -5.98 16.67
CA GLY A 85 -4.46 -7.30 16.14
C GLY A 85 -5.17 -7.29 14.79
N GLN A 86 -5.72 -6.15 14.34
CA GLN A 86 -6.26 -6.03 12.99
C GLN A 86 -5.14 -6.12 11.96
N LYS A 87 -5.51 -6.55 10.75
CA LYS A 87 -4.56 -6.74 9.65
C LYS A 87 -4.86 -5.79 8.50
N ILE A 88 -3.81 -5.18 7.96
CA ILE A 88 -3.87 -4.43 6.73
C ILE A 88 -3.33 -5.32 5.62
N TYR A 89 -4.10 -5.49 4.57
CA TYR A 89 -3.72 -6.22 3.38
C TYR A 89 -3.60 -5.24 2.22
N VAL A 90 -2.46 -5.30 1.51
CA VAL A 90 -2.23 -4.57 0.28
C VAL A 90 -1.88 -5.58 -0.79
N LYS A 91 -2.85 -5.92 -1.63
CA LYS A 91 -2.63 -6.78 -2.79
C LYS A 91 -2.26 -5.91 -3.97
N ILE A 92 -1.11 -6.16 -4.58
CA ILE A 92 -0.64 -5.46 -5.78
C ILE A 92 -0.71 -6.42 -6.95
N THR A 93 -1.29 -5.98 -8.07
CA THR A 93 -1.26 -6.69 -9.35
C THR A 93 -0.35 -5.94 -10.31
N ASN A 94 0.73 -6.59 -10.74
CA ASN A 94 1.76 -5.97 -11.59
C ASN A 94 1.29 -5.87 -13.04
N HIS A 95 1.41 -4.67 -13.61
CA HIS A 95 1.20 -4.41 -15.04
C HIS A 95 2.31 -3.54 -15.66
N GLU A 96 3.50 -3.53 -15.06
CA GLU A 96 4.62 -2.71 -15.54
C GLU A 96 5.28 -3.25 -16.82
N GLY A 97 4.92 -4.46 -17.27
CA GLY A 97 5.46 -5.11 -18.47
C GLY A 97 6.75 -5.91 -18.23
N ALA A 98 7.21 -5.98 -16.98
CA ALA A 98 8.33 -6.81 -16.54
C ALA A 98 8.15 -7.20 -15.07
N ALA A 99 8.86 -8.25 -14.65
CA ALA A 99 8.87 -8.62 -13.24
C ALA A 99 9.56 -7.54 -12.41
N THR A 100 8.94 -7.12 -11.32
CA THR A 100 9.48 -6.07 -10.45
C THR A 100 9.06 -6.27 -9.00
N THR A 101 9.77 -5.59 -8.09
CA THR A 101 9.45 -5.56 -6.67
C THR A 101 8.82 -4.22 -6.33
N PHE A 102 7.79 -4.26 -5.49
CA PHE A 102 7.10 -3.08 -5.01
C PHE A 102 7.35 -2.90 -3.52
N TRP A 103 7.42 -1.64 -3.12
CA TRP A 103 7.49 -1.25 -1.72
C TRP A 103 6.18 -0.61 -1.30
N VAL A 104 5.59 -1.14 -0.25
CA VAL A 104 4.40 -0.62 0.43
C VAL A 104 4.86 0.09 1.69
N VAL A 105 4.57 1.39 1.79
CA VAL A 105 4.84 2.20 2.97
C VAL A 105 3.51 2.60 3.60
N LEU A 106 3.24 2.06 4.79
CA LEU A 106 2.12 2.47 5.62
C LEU A 106 2.54 3.68 6.44
N VAL A 107 1.74 4.74 6.40
CA VAL A 107 2.01 6.00 7.10
C VAL A 107 0.97 6.17 8.20
N TYR A 108 1.41 6.19 9.45
CA TYR A 108 0.55 6.35 10.62
C TYR A 108 0.73 7.72 11.26
N LYS A 109 -0.38 8.31 11.75
CA LYS A 109 -0.35 9.48 12.64
C LYS A 109 -0.06 9.01 14.06
N VAL A 110 0.84 9.72 14.73
CA VAL A 110 1.18 9.55 16.15
C VAL A 110 0.75 10.78 16.93
#